data_AF-A0A8X8XIQ1-F1
#
_entry.id   AF-A0A8X8XIQ1-F1
#
_cell.length_a   1.000
_cell.length_b   1.000
_cell.length_c   1.000
_cell.angle_alpha   90.00
_cell.angle_beta   90.00
_cell.angle_gamma   90.00
#
_symmetry.space_group_name_H-M   'P 1'
#
loop_
_entity.id
_entity.type
_entity.pdbx_description
1 polymer ?
#
loop_
_entity_poly.entity_id
_entity_poly.type
_entity_poly.pdbx_seq_one_letter_code
_entity_poly.pdbx_strand_id
1 'polypeptide(L)'
;MTSEQAPVESPPPLSKYSKRVTVDSISGRPDGGAGLIGQRVVVGGWVKSSREFKLAAPPQPPAAGGPKDISCVEVLQTKLPFFRSIIKVFGGEQRTRDKIDSIIPKPPQPSISILQIGDGSCVSSLQPSLPERKEKHTIELKAEKLLHLGTVDQDRYPLSKKRLPLELLRDSAHFRPRTTTVASVMRIRNGFTQAAFAFFDENGFLHVQAPVTTVTDASGGATESLLRVEATLPDGVKAETIRASIKEKSKKIEELKRSGSNKEALAAAVQDLKKTTELAELVEGEQRRTRTYLSASGRLHLESHASALGNVCSFGPRFQACSPESRRVLAEMWMVEIEVAFSELEDSMQCAMDFLKSICRWIMKSSVEDLKFMEKRVDKHVVDRLQLIAEGPFEKITYTEAIKVLKQAKNERTIEWGAPLSEEHEAVLVEEIYKKPVIVYNHPKELKPFNARCNDDGETCAAFDVIVPKVGTVIRGSQSEERLNMLSGRIKELGLEKKQYEWYLDLRRHGAVKCSGFSFAFDTFVLYATGLNDVRDATPFPRSIGQPNN
;
A
#
# COMPACT_ATOMS: atom_id res chain seq x y z
N MET A 1 18.28 1.66 -53.03
CA MET A 1 17.08 0.99 -52.49
C MET A 1 17.44 0.42 -51.13
N THR A 2 17.00 1.08 -50.06
CA THR A 2 17.12 0.60 -48.68
C THR A 2 15.81 0.98 -48.01
N SER A 3 14.94 -0.01 -47.80
CA SER A 3 13.66 0.19 -47.13
C SER A 3 13.90 0.46 -45.66
N GLU A 4 13.48 1.63 -45.17
CA GLU A 4 13.22 1.81 -43.75
C GLU A 4 12.13 0.80 -43.34
N GLN A 5 12.52 -0.24 -42.59
CA GLN A 5 11.55 -1.02 -41.84
C GLN A 5 11.06 -0.12 -40.71
N ALA A 6 9.78 0.26 -40.78
CA ALA A 6 9.12 0.97 -39.69
C ALA A 6 9.32 0.17 -38.38
N PRO A 7 9.55 0.84 -37.24
CA PRO A 7 9.74 0.14 -35.98
C PRO A 7 8.49 -0.69 -35.68
N VAL A 8 8.68 -2.00 -35.51
CA VAL A 8 7.61 -2.93 -35.15
C VAL A 8 7.14 -2.53 -33.75
N GLU A 9 6.00 -1.83 -33.67
CA GLU A 9 5.40 -1.45 -32.40
C GLU A 9 5.24 -2.71 -31.54
N SER A 10 5.86 -2.71 -30.35
CA SER A 10 5.69 -3.77 -29.38
C SER A 10 4.19 -3.91 -29.07
N PRO A 11 3.59 -5.11 -29.20
CA PRO A 11 2.16 -5.25 -29.03
C PRO A 11 1.75 -4.84 -27.61
N PRO A 12 0.55 -4.24 -27.43
CA PRO A 12 0.20 -3.59 -26.17
C PRO A 12 0.30 -4.55 -24.98
N PRO A 13 0.66 -4.06 -23.78
CA PRO A 13 0.73 -4.89 -22.58
C PRO A 13 -0.54 -5.72 -22.40
N LEU A 14 -0.39 -6.98 -21.93
CA LEU A 14 -1.44 -8.00 -21.82
C LEU A 14 -1.98 -8.60 -23.13
N SER A 15 -1.62 -8.12 -24.33
CA SER A 15 -2.04 -8.72 -25.62
C SER A 15 -1.76 -10.22 -25.74
N LYS A 16 -0.66 -10.70 -25.13
CA LYS A 16 -0.30 -12.13 -25.01
C LYS A 16 -1.32 -12.97 -24.23
N TYR A 17 -2.05 -12.36 -23.29
CA TYR A 17 -2.94 -13.03 -22.33
C TYR A 17 -4.42 -12.64 -22.51
N SER A 18 -4.71 -11.58 -23.25
CA SER A 18 -6.04 -11.01 -23.41
C SER A 18 -6.19 -10.31 -24.75
N LYS A 19 -7.32 -10.54 -25.44
CA LYS A 19 -7.72 -9.76 -26.62
C LYS A 19 -8.29 -8.36 -26.27
N ARG A 20 -8.32 -8.01 -24.98
CA ARG A 20 -8.78 -6.70 -24.49
C ARG A 20 -7.61 -5.73 -24.42
N VAL A 21 -7.84 -4.51 -24.85
CA VAL A 21 -6.94 -3.37 -24.65
C VAL A 21 -7.45 -2.52 -23.49
N THR A 22 -6.54 -1.88 -22.76
CA THR A 22 -6.90 -0.87 -21.75
C THR A 22 -7.15 0.47 -22.45
N VAL A 23 -7.97 1.34 -21.85
CA VAL A 23 -8.15 2.72 -22.37
C VAL A 23 -6.80 3.44 -22.43
N ASP A 24 -5.97 3.24 -21.40
CA ASP A 24 -4.60 3.76 -21.33
C ASP A 24 -3.72 3.32 -22.52
N SER A 25 -3.78 2.05 -22.94
CA SER A 25 -3.06 1.56 -24.13
C SER A 25 -3.59 2.11 -25.47
N ILE A 26 -4.73 2.81 -25.47
CA ILE A 26 -5.25 3.55 -26.62
C ILE A 26 -4.78 5.01 -26.54
N SER A 27 -5.04 5.70 -25.42
CA SER A 27 -4.77 7.13 -25.26
C SER A 27 -3.28 7.47 -25.06
N GLY A 28 -2.52 6.57 -24.43
CA GLY A 28 -1.09 6.72 -24.17
C GLY A 28 -0.17 6.44 -25.36
N ARG A 29 -0.74 6.16 -26.54
CA ARG A 29 0.03 6.02 -27.78
C ARG A 29 0.60 7.39 -28.23
N PRO A 30 1.76 7.45 -28.91
CA PRO A 30 2.33 8.71 -29.41
C PRO A 30 1.41 9.47 -30.38
N ASP A 31 0.54 8.75 -31.09
CA ASP A 31 -0.47 9.28 -32.01
C ASP A 31 -1.80 9.64 -31.30
N GLY A 32 -1.84 9.60 -29.97
CA GLY A 32 -3.05 9.74 -29.15
C GLY A 32 -4.10 8.65 -29.36
N GLY A 33 -3.75 7.58 -30.09
CA GLY A 33 -4.62 6.49 -30.54
C GLY A 33 -5.12 6.64 -31.98
N ALA A 34 -4.67 7.64 -32.75
CA ALA A 34 -5.16 7.90 -34.11
C ALA A 34 -4.91 6.73 -35.09
N GLY A 35 -3.83 5.96 -34.95
CA GLY A 35 -3.55 4.77 -35.75
C GLY A 35 -4.54 3.61 -35.54
N LEU A 36 -5.39 3.69 -34.51
CA LEU A 36 -6.46 2.73 -34.24
C LEU A 36 -7.81 3.12 -34.88
N ILE A 37 -7.91 4.27 -35.56
CA ILE A 37 -9.14 4.70 -36.25
C ILE A 37 -9.56 3.64 -37.28
N GLY A 38 -10.84 3.23 -37.22
CA GLY A 38 -11.40 2.18 -38.07
C GLY A 38 -11.08 0.74 -37.63
N GLN A 39 -10.14 0.53 -36.71
CA GLN A 39 -9.88 -0.80 -36.14
C GLN A 39 -10.97 -1.19 -35.13
N ARG A 40 -11.17 -2.49 -34.92
CA ARG A 40 -12.08 -3.02 -33.88
C ARG A 40 -11.28 -3.40 -32.64
N VAL A 41 -11.64 -2.84 -31.49
CA VAL A 41 -11.02 -3.14 -30.21
C VAL A 41 -12.03 -3.66 -29.19
N VAL A 42 -11.56 -4.43 -28.21
CA VAL A 42 -12.37 -4.93 -27.09
C VAL A 42 -11.91 -4.24 -25.82
N VAL A 43 -12.82 -3.62 -25.06
CA VAL A 43 -12.50 -2.81 -23.87
C VAL A 43 -13.42 -3.20 -22.69
N GLY A 44 -12.87 -3.29 -21.48
CA GLY A 44 -13.63 -3.49 -20.25
C GLY A 44 -13.69 -2.23 -19.38
N GLY A 45 -14.88 -1.76 -18.98
CA GLY A 45 -15.06 -0.49 -18.26
C GLY A 45 -16.41 -0.20 -17.53
N TRP A 46 -16.50 -0.07 -16.18
CA TRP A 46 -17.72 0.20 -15.39
C TRP A 46 -18.13 1.62 -15.71
N VAL A 47 -19.42 1.82 -15.91
CA VAL A 47 -19.94 3.11 -16.33
C VAL A 47 -19.66 4.16 -15.25
N LYS A 48 -18.78 5.13 -15.54
CA LYS A 48 -18.47 6.25 -14.63
C LYS A 48 -19.58 7.30 -14.67
N SER A 49 -20.17 7.49 -15.84
CA SER A 49 -21.41 8.24 -16.03
C SER A 49 -22.05 7.90 -17.38
N SER A 50 -23.38 7.86 -17.42
CA SER A 50 -24.16 7.90 -18.65
C SER A 50 -24.78 9.28 -18.83
N ARG A 51 -24.97 9.69 -20.10
CA ARG A 51 -25.81 10.83 -20.49
C ARG A 51 -26.61 10.39 -21.71
N GLU A 52 -27.92 10.62 -21.68
CA GLU A 52 -28.78 10.37 -22.83
C GLU A 52 -28.90 11.63 -23.67
N PHE A 53 -28.71 11.48 -24.99
CA PHE A 53 -28.94 12.54 -25.96
C PHE A 53 -30.02 12.08 -26.93
N LYS A 54 -31.04 12.92 -27.16
CA LYS A 54 -31.97 12.74 -28.28
C LYS A 54 -31.32 13.29 -29.53
N LEU A 55 -31.05 12.45 -30.52
CA LEU A 55 -30.69 12.94 -31.85
C LEU A 55 -31.89 13.64 -32.50
N ALA A 56 -31.63 14.72 -33.22
CA ALA A 56 -32.61 15.26 -34.15
C ALA A 56 -32.86 14.25 -35.28
N ALA A 57 -34.10 14.15 -35.75
CA ALA A 57 -34.42 13.26 -36.86
C ALA A 57 -33.64 13.68 -38.12
N PRO A 58 -32.97 12.76 -38.84
CA PRO A 58 -32.44 13.09 -40.16
C PRO A 58 -33.59 13.49 -41.10
N PRO A 59 -33.37 14.42 -42.04
CA PRO A 59 -34.38 14.77 -43.04
C PRO A 59 -34.75 13.53 -43.86
N GLN A 60 -36.05 13.32 -44.07
CA GLN A 60 -36.54 12.14 -44.79
C GLN A 60 -36.11 12.20 -46.27
N PRO A 61 -35.44 11.17 -46.80
CA PRO A 61 -35.23 11.06 -48.24
C PRO A 61 -36.56 10.74 -48.95
N PRO A 62 -36.76 11.19 -50.20
CA PRO A 62 -37.96 10.87 -50.97
C PRO A 62 -38.06 9.36 -51.23
N ALA A 63 -39.28 8.83 -51.20
CA ALA A 63 -39.54 7.41 -51.29
C ALA A 63 -39.27 6.86 -52.71
N ALA A 64 -38.43 5.84 -52.81
CA ALA A 64 -38.28 5.00 -53.99
C ALA A 64 -38.41 3.52 -53.57
N GLY A 65 -39.29 2.77 -54.26
CA GLY A 65 -39.57 1.36 -53.95
C GLY A 65 -38.61 0.39 -54.62
N GLY A 66 -38.26 -0.68 -53.92
CA GLY A 66 -37.46 -1.81 -54.40
C GLY A 66 -37.43 -2.91 -53.32
N PRO A 67 -37.34 -4.20 -53.69
CA PRO A 67 -37.46 -5.30 -52.74
C PRO A 67 -36.26 -5.36 -51.79
N LYS A 68 -36.50 -5.67 -50.51
CA LYS A 68 -35.47 -5.77 -49.48
C LYS A 68 -35.01 -7.22 -49.29
N ASP A 69 -33.70 -7.43 -49.35
CA ASP A 69 -33.07 -8.60 -48.73
C ASP A 69 -33.17 -8.49 -47.20
N ILE A 70 -33.56 -9.61 -46.58
CA ILE A 70 -33.75 -9.72 -45.13
C ILE A 70 -32.39 -9.94 -44.46
N SER A 71 -31.86 -8.91 -43.80
CA SER A 71 -30.69 -9.04 -42.93
C SER A 71 -31.09 -9.46 -41.51
N CYS A 72 -30.18 -10.12 -40.77
CA CYS A 72 -30.44 -10.80 -39.50
C CYS A 72 -30.87 -9.90 -38.30
N VAL A 73 -31.21 -8.64 -38.53
CA VAL A 73 -31.78 -7.72 -37.52
C VAL A 73 -33.25 -8.05 -37.22
N GLU A 74 -34.02 -8.54 -38.21
CA GLU A 74 -35.47 -8.76 -38.06
C GLU A 74 -35.83 -9.97 -37.17
N VAL A 75 -34.92 -10.94 -37.01
CA VAL A 75 -35.18 -12.16 -36.19
C VAL A 75 -35.11 -11.89 -34.68
N LEU A 76 -34.38 -10.85 -34.25
CA LEU A 76 -34.19 -10.54 -32.82
C LEU A 76 -35.31 -9.72 -32.20
N GLN A 77 -36.21 -9.10 -32.99
CA GLN A 77 -37.30 -8.27 -32.46
C GLN A 77 -38.57 -9.06 -32.08
N THR A 78 -38.68 -10.34 -32.47
CA THR A 78 -39.87 -11.18 -32.22
C THR A 78 -39.87 -12.00 -30.92
N LYS A 79 -38.80 -12.01 -30.09
CA LYS A 79 -38.69 -12.93 -28.94
C LYS A 79 -38.19 -12.38 -27.59
N LEU A 80 -38.14 -11.06 -27.35
CA LEU A 80 -37.69 -10.51 -26.05
C LEU A 80 -38.62 -9.41 -25.47
N PRO A 81 -39.62 -9.79 -24.64
CA PRO A 81 -40.60 -8.85 -24.07
C PRO A 81 -40.12 -8.16 -22.77
N PHE A 82 -38.86 -7.73 -22.69
CA PHE A 82 -38.25 -7.32 -21.40
C PHE A 82 -37.97 -5.81 -21.22
N PHE A 83 -38.03 -4.99 -22.28
CA PHE A 83 -37.64 -3.57 -22.21
C PHE A 83 -38.70 -2.61 -21.62
N ARG A 84 -39.91 -3.08 -21.27
CA ARG A 84 -40.95 -2.22 -20.66
C ARG A 84 -40.85 -2.06 -19.14
N SER A 85 -40.00 -2.83 -18.45
CA SER A 85 -39.97 -2.87 -16.98
C SER A 85 -39.03 -1.87 -16.31
N ILE A 86 -38.13 -1.21 -17.06
CA ILE A 86 -37.10 -0.31 -16.49
C ILE A 86 -37.67 1.09 -16.11
N ILE A 87 -38.87 1.45 -16.58
CA ILE A 87 -39.46 2.80 -16.42
C ILE A 87 -40.58 2.83 -15.34
N LYS A 88 -40.73 1.79 -14.52
CA LYS A 88 -41.75 1.76 -13.43
C LYS A 88 -41.21 1.65 -12.00
N VAL A 89 -39.89 1.75 -11.81
CA VAL A 89 -39.24 1.68 -10.49
C VAL A 89 -38.70 3.04 -10.00
N PHE A 90 -38.71 4.07 -10.86
CA PHE A 90 -38.33 5.44 -10.48
C PHE A 90 -39.52 6.39 -10.46
N GLY A 91 -40.08 6.62 -9.27
CA GLY A 91 -40.80 7.86 -8.92
C GLY A 91 -42.34 7.86 -9.02
N GLY A 92 -42.97 8.11 -7.86
CA GLY A 92 -44.00 9.15 -7.61
C GLY A 92 -45.21 9.31 -8.56
N GLU A 93 -46.40 9.32 -7.96
CA GLU A 93 -47.67 9.58 -8.65
C GLU A 93 -47.75 10.97 -9.32
N GLN A 94 -48.33 11.02 -10.53
CA GLN A 94 -49.43 11.95 -10.81
C GLN A 94 -50.31 11.42 -11.94
N ARG A 95 -51.63 11.56 -11.78
CA ARG A 95 -52.65 11.21 -12.79
C ARG A 95 -53.00 12.43 -13.63
N THR A 96 -52.97 12.30 -14.96
CA THR A 96 -53.88 13.05 -15.85
C THR A 96 -54.26 12.21 -17.08
N ARG A 97 -55.57 12.01 -17.21
CA ARG A 97 -56.32 11.75 -18.45
C ARG A 97 -56.28 13.02 -19.34
N ASP A 98 -56.48 13.04 -20.66
CA ASP A 98 -56.84 12.04 -21.68
C ASP A 98 -56.24 12.47 -23.04
N LYS A 99 -55.98 11.51 -23.95
CA LYS A 99 -56.65 11.39 -25.27
C LYS A 99 -55.94 10.37 -26.17
N ILE A 100 -56.72 9.46 -26.72
CA ILE A 100 -56.29 8.47 -27.73
C ILE A 100 -56.50 9.11 -29.10
N ASP A 101 -55.47 9.16 -29.94
CA ASP A 101 -55.66 9.34 -31.39
C ASP A 101 -54.51 8.76 -32.23
N SER A 102 -54.90 8.08 -33.31
CA SER A 102 -54.07 7.55 -34.41
C SER A 102 -52.98 6.49 -34.10
N ILE A 103 -53.21 5.27 -34.60
CA ILE A 103 -52.27 4.14 -34.54
C ILE A 103 -51.41 4.11 -35.81
N ILE A 104 -50.21 4.68 -35.75
CA ILE A 104 -49.08 4.27 -36.61
C ILE A 104 -47.81 4.26 -35.74
N PRO A 105 -47.16 3.10 -35.50
CA PRO A 105 -45.91 3.08 -34.76
C PRO A 105 -44.80 3.72 -35.61
N LYS A 106 -44.40 4.95 -35.28
CA LYS A 106 -43.17 5.54 -35.80
C LYS A 106 -41.99 4.60 -35.44
N PRO A 107 -41.06 4.33 -36.39
CA PRO A 107 -39.88 3.54 -36.06
C PRO A 107 -39.10 4.22 -34.94
N PRO A 108 -38.51 3.45 -34.00
CA PRO A 108 -37.72 4.03 -32.92
C PRO A 108 -36.54 4.82 -33.51
N GLN A 109 -36.42 6.10 -33.13
CA GLN A 109 -35.28 6.90 -33.54
C GLN A 109 -33.98 6.31 -32.97
N PRO A 110 -32.88 6.29 -33.73
CA PRO A 110 -31.59 5.83 -33.23
C PRO A 110 -31.05 6.81 -32.19
N SER A 111 -31.19 6.47 -30.90
CA SER A 111 -30.53 7.17 -29.81
C SER A 111 -29.06 6.77 -29.76
N ILE A 112 -28.16 7.69 -30.10
CA ILE A 112 -26.73 7.50 -29.85
C ILE A 112 -26.47 7.74 -28.36
N SER A 113 -26.31 6.64 -27.62
CA SER A 113 -25.89 6.67 -26.23
C SER A 113 -24.37 6.85 -26.15
N ILE A 114 -23.91 8.09 -25.92
CA ILE A 114 -22.50 8.35 -25.60
C ILE A 114 -22.23 7.82 -24.19
N LEU A 115 -21.69 6.60 -24.12
CA LEU A 115 -21.35 5.97 -22.85
C LEU A 115 -19.96 6.45 -22.39
N GLN A 116 -19.89 7.22 -21.31
CA GLN A 116 -18.61 7.52 -20.67
C GLN A 116 -18.19 6.31 -19.83
N ILE A 117 -17.61 5.34 -20.54
CA ILE A 117 -17.02 4.12 -19.99
C ILE A 117 -15.92 4.52 -19.00
N GLY A 118 -16.10 4.16 -17.73
CA GLY A 118 -15.04 4.13 -16.72
C GLY A 118 -14.36 2.76 -16.74
N ASP A 119 -13.99 2.21 -15.60
CA ASP A 119 -13.14 1.00 -15.47
C ASP A 119 -13.94 -0.21 -14.93
N GLY A 120 -13.97 -1.44 -15.55
CA GLY A 120 -14.96 -2.56 -15.29
C GLY A 120 -15.99 -3.12 -16.37
N SER A 121 -17.32 -2.80 -16.32
CA SER A 121 -18.47 -3.24 -17.18
C SER A 121 -18.16 -3.42 -18.67
N CYS A 122 -18.12 -4.65 -19.17
CA CYS A 122 -17.51 -4.90 -20.48
C CYS A 122 -18.34 -4.43 -21.70
N VAL A 123 -17.66 -3.81 -22.66
CA VAL A 123 -18.23 -3.48 -23.98
C VAL A 123 -17.46 -4.30 -25.01
N SER A 124 -18.14 -5.28 -25.60
CA SER A 124 -17.49 -6.42 -26.28
C SER A 124 -16.94 -6.10 -27.66
N SER A 125 -17.39 -5.03 -28.33
CA SER A 125 -16.62 -4.39 -29.39
C SER A 125 -16.93 -2.90 -29.54
N LEU A 126 -15.85 -2.12 -29.68
CA LEU A 126 -15.85 -0.68 -29.92
C LEU A 126 -15.02 -0.37 -31.19
N GLN A 127 -15.47 0.58 -31.99
CA GLN A 127 -14.72 1.19 -33.09
C GLN A 127 -14.32 2.62 -32.70
N PRO A 128 -13.05 3.03 -32.81
CA PRO A 128 -12.68 4.43 -32.61
C PRO A 128 -13.25 5.34 -33.70
N SER A 129 -13.78 6.50 -33.28
CA SER A 129 -14.30 7.56 -34.15
C SER A 129 -13.81 8.93 -33.71
N LEU A 130 -13.72 9.86 -34.67
CA LEU A 130 -13.49 11.28 -34.39
C LEU A 130 -14.72 11.86 -33.65
N PRO A 131 -14.53 12.77 -32.68
CA PRO A 131 -15.62 13.40 -31.96
C PRO A 131 -16.40 14.35 -32.89
N GLU A 132 -17.73 14.36 -32.78
CA GLU A 132 -18.59 15.29 -33.53
C GLU A 132 -18.35 16.76 -33.13
N ARG A 133 -17.70 17.01 -31.99
CA ARG A 133 -17.23 18.33 -31.56
C ARG A 133 -15.71 18.40 -31.55
N LYS A 134 -15.15 19.38 -32.26
CA LYS A 134 -13.71 19.68 -32.30
C LYS A 134 -13.21 20.29 -30.98
N GLU A 135 -13.07 19.48 -29.95
CA GLU A 135 -12.14 19.76 -28.84
C GLU A 135 -10.85 18.95 -29.02
N LYS A 136 -9.72 19.48 -28.53
CA LYS A 136 -8.40 18.89 -28.79
C LYS A 136 -8.27 17.50 -28.15
N HIS A 137 -7.93 16.51 -28.98
CA HIS A 137 -7.37 15.21 -28.58
C HIS A 137 -8.31 14.32 -27.73
N THR A 138 -9.59 14.24 -28.13
CA THR A 138 -10.52 13.23 -27.61
C THR A 138 -10.71 12.13 -28.65
N ILE A 139 -10.42 10.87 -28.32
CA ILE A 139 -10.90 9.72 -29.10
C ILE A 139 -12.21 9.23 -28.49
N GLU A 140 -13.22 9.08 -29.33
CA GLU A 140 -14.49 8.47 -28.96
C GLU A 140 -14.54 7.01 -29.44
N LEU A 141 -15.26 6.16 -28.70
CA LEU A 141 -15.37 4.73 -28.98
C LEU A 141 -16.84 4.38 -29.28
N LYS A 142 -17.16 4.28 -30.57
CA LYS A 142 -18.48 3.89 -31.07
C LYS A 142 -18.73 2.40 -30.79
N ALA A 143 -19.74 2.09 -29.98
CA ALA A 143 -20.07 0.71 -29.66
C ALA A 143 -20.79 -0.01 -30.82
N GLU A 144 -20.26 -1.17 -31.21
CA GLU A 144 -20.96 -2.14 -32.06
C GLU A 144 -21.67 -3.21 -31.23
N LYS A 145 -21.02 -3.67 -30.14
CA LYS A 145 -21.56 -4.69 -29.24
C LYS A 145 -21.25 -4.34 -27.79
N LEU A 146 -22.28 -4.40 -26.94
CA LEU A 146 -22.18 -4.14 -25.51
C LEU A 146 -22.61 -5.39 -24.74
N LEU A 147 -21.78 -5.83 -23.78
CA LEU A 147 -21.99 -7.07 -23.03
C LEU A 147 -22.13 -6.77 -21.54
N HIS A 148 -23.36 -6.51 -21.12
CA HIS A 148 -23.67 -6.25 -19.73
C HIS A 148 -23.40 -7.48 -18.84
N LEU A 149 -22.34 -7.44 -18.04
CA LEU A 149 -21.89 -8.58 -17.22
C LEU A 149 -22.59 -8.71 -15.85
N GLY A 150 -23.13 -7.62 -15.29
CA GLY A 150 -23.72 -7.63 -13.95
C GLY A 150 -24.24 -6.26 -13.54
N THR A 151 -25.36 -6.26 -12.82
CA THR A 151 -26.01 -5.04 -12.30
C THR A 151 -25.31 -4.54 -11.02
N VAL A 152 -25.58 -3.28 -10.67
CA VAL A 152 -25.21 -2.68 -9.38
C VAL A 152 -26.47 -2.08 -8.77
N ASP A 153 -26.78 -2.47 -7.53
CA ASP A 153 -27.79 -1.83 -6.70
C ASP A 153 -27.25 -0.45 -6.27
N GLN A 154 -27.81 0.63 -6.82
CA GLN A 154 -27.33 2.00 -6.59
C GLN A 154 -27.57 2.49 -5.17
N ASP A 155 -28.59 1.97 -4.48
CA ASP A 155 -28.94 2.38 -3.12
C ASP A 155 -27.97 1.76 -2.09
N ARG A 156 -27.42 0.58 -2.42
CA ARG A 156 -26.44 -0.12 -1.58
C ARG A 156 -24.98 0.10 -1.96
N TYR A 157 -24.69 0.52 -3.20
CA TYR A 157 -23.31 0.65 -3.68
C TYR A 157 -22.63 1.86 -3.02
N PRO A 158 -21.54 1.68 -2.24
CA PRO A 158 -20.94 2.78 -1.47
C PRO A 158 -20.52 3.98 -2.32
N LEU A 159 -20.14 3.75 -3.59
CA LEU A 159 -19.66 4.76 -4.52
C LEU A 159 -20.73 5.37 -5.43
N SER A 160 -22.04 5.16 -5.17
CA SER A 160 -23.12 5.76 -5.96
C SER A 160 -23.22 7.29 -5.80
N LYS A 161 -22.79 7.82 -4.64
CA LYS A 161 -22.82 9.26 -4.34
C LYS A 161 -21.70 10.02 -5.05
N LYS A 162 -22.05 11.18 -5.62
CA LYS A 162 -21.10 12.06 -6.31
C LYS A 162 -20.21 12.79 -5.30
N ARG A 163 -19.00 12.23 -5.10
CA ARG A 163 -17.94 12.62 -4.13
C ARG A 163 -18.23 12.11 -2.72
N LEU A 164 -17.23 11.44 -2.16
CA LEU A 164 -17.18 10.94 -0.79
C LEU A 164 -15.88 11.43 -0.17
N PRO A 165 -15.86 11.82 1.12
CA PRO A 165 -14.61 12.07 1.84
C PRO A 165 -13.81 10.77 1.97
N LEU A 166 -12.49 10.90 2.06
CA LEU A 166 -11.60 9.73 2.16
C LEU A 166 -11.86 8.90 3.41
N GLU A 167 -12.24 9.53 4.52
CA GLU A 167 -12.62 8.88 5.77
C GLU A 167 -13.74 7.84 5.58
N LEU A 168 -14.86 8.22 4.94
CA LEU A 168 -15.97 7.29 4.63
C LEU A 168 -15.60 6.23 3.57
N LEU A 169 -14.50 6.42 2.83
CA LEU A 169 -14.00 5.41 1.91
C LEU A 169 -13.17 4.32 2.63
N ARG A 170 -12.74 4.55 3.88
CA ARG A 170 -12.00 3.55 4.68
C ARG A 170 -12.89 2.40 5.09
N ASP A 171 -14.15 2.66 5.41
CA ASP A 171 -15.21 1.65 5.67
C ASP A 171 -15.53 0.76 4.45
N SER A 172 -14.91 1.03 3.30
CA SER A 172 -15.07 0.28 2.06
C SER A 172 -13.74 0.21 1.31
N ALA A 173 -12.65 -0.17 2.01
CA ALA A 173 -11.30 -0.18 1.43
C ALA A 173 -11.19 -1.08 0.19
N HIS A 174 -11.99 -2.15 0.13
CA HIS A 174 -12.12 -3.04 -1.02
C HIS A 174 -12.77 -2.41 -2.28
N PHE A 175 -13.52 -1.30 -2.14
CA PHE A 175 -14.08 -0.56 -3.28
C PHE A 175 -13.38 0.77 -3.57
N ARG A 176 -12.79 1.45 -2.58
CA ARG A 176 -12.23 2.80 -2.76
C ARG A 176 -11.18 2.95 -3.89
N PRO A 177 -10.37 1.94 -4.30
CA PRO A 177 -9.48 2.07 -5.46
C PRO A 177 -10.19 2.34 -6.79
N ARG A 178 -11.52 2.17 -6.86
CA ARG A 178 -12.34 2.58 -8.03
C ARG A 178 -12.56 4.10 -8.10
N THR A 179 -12.26 4.83 -7.03
CA THR A 179 -12.27 6.31 -7.03
C THR A 179 -10.98 6.84 -7.63
N THR A 180 -11.04 7.94 -8.39
CA THR A 180 -9.85 8.45 -9.09
C THR A 180 -8.72 8.83 -8.14
N THR A 181 -9.01 9.44 -6.99
CA THR A 181 -7.99 9.81 -6.00
C THR A 181 -7.24 8.60 -5.47
N VAL A 182 -7.93 7.56 -4.98
CA VAL A 182 -7.23 6.38 -4.44
C VAL A 182 -6.55 5.58 -5.55
N ALA A 183 -7.13 5.52 -6.77
CA ALA A 183 -6.47 4.91 -7.91
C ALA A 183 -5.10 5.59 -8.23
N SER A 184 -5.06 6.93 -8.23
CA SER A 184 -3.83 7.71 -8.43
C SER A 184 -2.82 7.46 -7.31
N VAL A 185 -3.26 7.43 -6.05
CA VAL A 185 -2.40 7.11 -4.90
C VAL A 185 -1.80 5.70 -5.02
N MET A 186 -2.58 4.69 -5.42
CA MET A 186 -2.08 3.32 -5.58
C MET A 186 -1.10 3.18 -6.76
N ARG A 187 -1.29 3.94 -7.86
CA ARG A 187 -0.31 3.99 -8.95
C ARG A 187 0.97 4.72 -8.56
N ILE A 188 0.87 5.84 -7.83
CA ILE A 188 2.03 6.55 -7.27
C ILE A 188 2.82 5.63 -6.32
N ARG A 189 2.12 4.93 -5.41
CA ARG A 189 2.70 3.91 -4.51
C ARG A 189 3.46 2.85 -5.30
N ASN A 190 2.85 2.25 -6.32
CA ASN A 190 3.52 1.28 -7.18
C ASN A 190 4.75 1.89 -7.90
N GLY A 191 4.65 3.14 -8.37
CA GLY A 191 5.78 3.85 -8.97
C GLY A 191 6.96 4.00 -8.02
N PHE A 192 6.72 4.33 -6.74
CA PHE A 192 7.76 4.34 -5.72
C PHE A 192 8.32 2.96 -5.40
N THR A 193 7.49 1.90 -5.41
CA THR A 193 7.98 0.53 -5.27
C THR A 193 8.97 0.20 -6.38
N GLN A 194 8.62 0.49 -7.64
CA GLN A 194 9.50 0.28 -8.79
C GLN A 194 10.77 1.13 -8.71
N ALA A 195 10.66 2.40 -8.31
CA ALA A 195 11.80 3.30 -8.16
C ALA A 195 12.79 2.84 -7.08
N ALA A 196 12.30 2.31 -5.96
CA ALA A 196 13.15 1.78 -4.91
C ALA A 196 13.94 0.55 -5.38
N PHE A 197 13.28 -0.41 -6.04
CA PHE A 197 13.96 -1.57 -6.63
C PHE A 197 14.94 -1.19 -7.75
N ALA A 198 14.58 -0.22 -8.61
CA ALA A 198 15.51 0.29 -9.62
C ALA A 198 16.77 0.90 -9.00
N PHE A 199 16.64 1.69 -7.91
CA PHE A 199 17.80 2.19 -7.17
C PHE A 199 18.65 1.05 -6.59
N PHE A 200 18.03 -0.01 -6.07
CA PHE A 200 18.76 -1.17 -5.54
C PHE A 200 19.57 -1.86 -6.64
N ASP A 201 18.93 -2.16 -7.78
CA ASP A 201 19.57 -2.81 -8.94
C ASP A 201 20.71 -1.95 -9.51
N GLU A 202 20.50 -0.64 -9.68
CA GLU A 202 21.49 0.32 -10.21
C GLU A 202 22.72 0.49 -9.30
N ASN A 203 22.57 0.29 -7.99
CA ASN A 203 23.63 0.48 -6.98
C ASN A 203 24.14 -0.84 -6.37
N GLY A 204 23.78 -1.98 -6.96
CA GLY A 204 24.30 -3.30 -6.58
C GLY A 204 23.85 -3.82 -5.21
N PHE A 205 22.68 -3.39 -4.73
CA PHE A 205 22.09 -3.91 -3.50
C PHE A 205 21.42 -5.27 -3.72
N LEU A 206 21.70 -6.24 -2.85
CA LEU A 206 21.01 -7.53 -2.85
C LEU A 206 19.77 -7.50 -1.95
N HIS A 207 18.61 -7.86 -2.51
CA HIS A 207 17.36 -7.93 -1.76
C HIS A 207 17.30 -9.17 -0.85
N VAL A 208 17.18 -8.92 0.45
CA VAL A 208 17.11 -9.92 1.51
C VAL A 208 15.74 -9.87 2.17
N GLN A 209 15.09 -11.03 2.28
CA GLN A 209 13.81 -11.17 2.97
C GLN A 209 14.03 -11.31 4.48
N ALA A 210 14.09 -10.17 5.18
CA ALA A 210 14.23 -10.15 6.63
C ALA A 210 13.00 -10.79 7.33
N PRO A 211 13.19 -11.50 8.46
CA PRO A 211 12.10 -12.21 9.13
C PRO A 211 11.06 -11.25 9.75
N VAL A 212 9.80 -11.62 9.59
CA VAL A 212 8.65 -10.87 10.14
C VAL A 212 8.38 -11.23 11.61
N THR A 213 8.61 -12.49 11.99
CA THR A 213 8.53 -12.94 13.39
C THR A 213 9.91 -12.90 14.03
N THR A 214 9.99 -12.41 15.27
CA THR A 214 11.24 -12.23 16.03
C THR A 214 11.08 -12.62 17.49
N VAL A 215 12.19 -13.01 18.12
CA VAL A 215 12.32 -13.13 19.58
C VAL A 215 13.22 -12.03 20.17
N THR A 216 13.99 -11.31 19.34
CA THR A 216 14.82 -10.18 19.73
C THR A 216 14.08 -8.87 19.52
N ASP A 217 14.14 -7.98 20.50
CA ASP A 217 13.76 -6.58 20.30
C ASP A 217 14.86 -5.83 19.54
N ALA A 218 14.50 -5.26 18.39
CA ALA A 218 15.38 -4.46 17.55
C ALA A 218 15.27 -2.94 17.81
N SER A 219 14.23 -2.47 18.52
CA SER A 219 14.12 -1.04 18.89
C SER A 219 14.95 -0.70 20.13
N GLY A 220 15.28 -1.70 20.96
CA GLY A 220 16.26 -1.59 22.04
C GLY A 220 15.68 -0.98 23.31
N GLY A 221 14.45 -1.34 23.67
CA GLY A 221 13.75 -0.84 24.85
C GLY A 221 13.19 0.59 24.74
N ALA A 222 13.44 1.28 23.63
CA ALA A 222 12.94 2.64 23.38
C ALA A 222 11.51 2.63 22.80
N THR A 223 10.51 2.63 23.69
CA THR A 223 9.15 3.18 23.50
C THR A 223 8.27 2.76 22.31
N GLU A 224 8.65 1.76 21.49
CA GLU A 224 7.75 1.14 20.52
C GLU A 224 7.31 -0.25 21.01
N SER A 225 6.06 -0.36 21.47
CA SER A 225 5.55 -1.62 22.03
C SER A 225 5.40 -2.67 20.93
N LEU A 226 6.26 -3.69 20.94
CA LEU A 226 6.22 -4.81 20.00
C LEU A 226 4.88 -5.56 20.09
N LEU A 227 4.31 -5.88 18.92
CA LEU A 227 3.08 -6.69 18.85
C LEU A 227 3.42 -8.16 19.11
N ARG A 228 2.93 -8.72 20.21
CA ARG A 228 3.17 -10.12 20.60
C ARG A 228 2.30 -11.07 19.78
N VAL A 229 2.90 -12.14 19.27
CA VAL A 229 2.21 -13.26 18.61
C VAL A 229 2.05 -14.39 19.63
N GLU A 230 0.81 -14.72 19.97
CA GLU A 230 0.48 -15.90 20.76
C GLU A 230 -0.45 -16.82 19.97
N ALA A 231 -0.17 -18.12 20.03
CA ALA A 231 -1.17 -19.12 19.69
C ALA A 231 -2.18 -19.17 20.84
N THR A 232 -3.47 -19.15 20.51
CA THR A 232 -4.55 -19.17 21.51
C THR A 232 -4.88 -20.61 21.86
N LEU A 233 -4.53 -21.03 23.08
CA LEU A 233 -5.11 -22.23 23.68
C LEU A 233 -6.63 -22.03 23.88
N PRO A 234 -7.43 -23.11 23.91
CA PRO A 234 -8.82 -23.03 24.37
C PRO A 234 -8.89 -22.41 25.78
N ASP A 235 -9.77 -21.42 25.96
CA ASP A 235 -9.81 -20.58 27.15
C ASP A 235 -9.90 -21.37 28.47
N GLY A 236 -9.13 -20.93 29.47
CA GLY A 236 -9.20 -21.40 30.85
C GLY A 236 -8.44 -22.68 31.19
N VAL A 237 -7.82 -23.36 30.22
CA VAL A 237 -7.17 -24.66 30.44
C VAL A 237 -5.73 -24.52 30.98
N LYS A 238 -5.55 -24.63 32.30
CA LYS A 238 -4.20 -24.70 32.92
C LYS A 238 -3.57 -26.08 32.70
N ALA A 239 -2.27 -26.14 32.44
CA ALA A 239 -1.50 -27.39 32.28
C ALA A 239 -1.68 -28.37 33.45
N GLU A 240 -1.76 -27.86 34.69
CA GLU A 240 -2.02 -28.64 35.90
C GLU A 240 -3.40 -29.31 35.88
N THR A 241 -4.42 -28.63 35.38
CA THR A 241 -5.78 -29.16 35.22
C THR A 241 -5.82 -30.27 34.18
N ILE A 242 -5.07 -30.15 33.07
CA ILE A 242 -4.95 -31.23 32.08
C ILE A 242 -4.24 -32.44 32.70
N ARG A 243 -3.10 -32.24 33.39
CA ARG A 243 -2.36 -33.34 34.05
C ARG A 243 -3.22 -34.06 35.09
N ALA A 244 -4.04 -33.34 35.86
CA ALA A 244 -5.03 -33.94 36.76
C ALA A 244 -6.08 -34.77 36.00
N SER A 245 -6.64 -34.24 34.91
CA SER A 245 -7.63 -34.93 34.09
C SER A 245 -7.08 -36.20 33.42
N ILE A 246 -5.84 -36.19 32.91
CA ILE A 246 -5.16 -37.38 32.39
C ILE A 246 -5.06 -38.48 33.45
N LYS A 247 -4.69 -38.12 34.69
CA LYS A 247 -4.57 -39.07 35.80
C LYS A 247 -5.92 -39.69 36.16
N GLU A 248 -6.97 -38.89 36.21
CA GLU A 248 -8.34 -39.36 36.47
C GLU A 248 -8.86 -40.28 35.36
N LYS A 249 -8.76 -39.86 34.10
CA LYS A 249 -9.18 -40.65 32.92
C LYS A 249 -8.43 -41.97 32.82
N SER A 250 -7.13 -41.97 33.11
CA SER A 250 -6.32 -43.20 33.16
C SER A 250 -6.81 -44.18 34.23
N LYS A 251 -7.10 -43.70 35.45
CA LYS A 251 -7.67 -44.53 36.52
C LYS A 251 -9.02 -45.12 36.13
N LYS A 252 -9.90 -44.32 35.52
CA LYS A 252 -11.22 -44.76 35.04
C LYS A 252 -11.12 -45.86 33.97
N ILE A 253 -10.12 -45.80 33.10
CA ILE A 253 -9.83 -46.86 32.12
C ILE A 253 -9.35 -48.15 32.81
N GLU A 254 -8.55 -48.09 33.87
CA GLU A 254 -8.19 -49.29 34.64
C GLU A 254 -9.41 -49.94 35.33
N GLU A 255 -10.29 -49.12 35.92
CA GLU A 255 -11.52 -49.58 36.57
C GLU A 255 -12.48 -50.23 35.55
N LEU A 256 -12.62 -49.65 34.35
CA LEU A 256 -13.40 -50.24 33.25
C LEU A 256 -12.80 -51.55 32.73
N LYS A 257 -11.46 -51.66 32.65
CA LYS A 257 -10.78 -52.92 32.29
C LYS A 257 -10.97 -54.01 33.34
N ARG A 258 -10.94 -53.67 34.64
CA ARG A 258 -11.11 -54.64 35.74
C ARG A 258 -12.54 -55.12 35.91
N SER A 259 -13.54 -54.28 35.61
CA SER A 259 -14.96 -54.61 35.76
C SER A 259 -15.56 -55.41 34.61
N GLY A 260 -14.81 -55.66 33.52
CA GLY A 260 -15.31 -56.38 32.34
C GLY A 260 -16.45 -55.68 31.59
N SER A 261 -16.63 -54.38 31.83
CA SER A 261 -17.79 -53.60 31.37
C SER A 261 -17.73 -53.22 29.88
N ASN A 262 -18.83 -52.66 29.36
CA ASN A 262 -19.12 -52.43 27.94
C ASN A 262 -17.90 -51.95 27.12
N LYS A 263 -17.56 -52.71 26.06
CA LYS A 263 -16.47 -52.41 25.12
C LYS A 263 -16.55 -51.00 24.52
N GLU A 264 -17.76 -50.50 24.26
CA GLU A 264 -17.98 -49.16 23.71
C GLU A 264 -17.59 -48.07 24.72
N ALA A 265 -17.92 -48.24 26.00
CA ALA A 265 -17.54 -47.31 27.06
C ALA A 265 -16.01 -47.28 27.28
N LEU A 266 -15.35 -48.44 27.17
CA LEU A 266 -13.89 -48.52 27.21
C LEU A 266 -13.26 -47.82 25.99
N ALA A 267 -13.79 -48.02 24.78
CA ALA A 267 -13.31 -47.37 23.57
C ALA A 267 -13.47 -45.84 23.63
N ALA A 268 -14.63 -45.35 24.08
CA ALA A 268 -14.88 -43.92 24.29
C ALA A 268 -13.93 -43.30 25.32
N ALA A 269 -13.70 -43.98 26.46
CA ALA A 269 -12.78 -43.51 27.49
C ALA A 269 -11.32 -43.44 26.99
N VAL A 270 -10.87 -44.44 26.21
CA VAL A 270 -9.53 -44.43 25.59
C VAL A 270 -9.39 -43.31 24.55
N GLN A 271 -10.42 -43.04 23.75
CA GLN A 271 -10.42 -41.93 22.79
C GLN A 271 -10.39 -40.56 23.49
N ASP A 272 -11.11 -40.41 24.60
CA ASP A 272 -11.13 -39.21 25.42
C ASP A 272 -9.78 -38.96 26.12
N LEU A 273 -9.14 -40.01 26.67
CA LEU A 273 -7.77 -39.92 27.19
C LEU A 273 -6.78 -39.48 26.10
N LYS A 274 -6.88 -40.06 24.89
CA LYS A 274 -6.01 -39.68 23.75
C LYS A 274 -6.12 -38.19 23.42
N LYS A 275 -7.34 -37.66 23.24
CA LYS A 275 -7.58 -36.22 23.00
C LYS A 275 -7.03 -35.34 24.14
N THR A 276 -7.14 -35.80 25.38
CA THR A 276 -6.64 -35.07 26.56
C THR A 276 -5.11 -35.04 26.61
N THR A 277 -4.46 -36.12 26.14
CA THR A 277 -2.99 -36.22 26.03
C THR A 277 -2.46 -35.34 24.90
N GLU A 278 -3.10 -35.38 23.73
CA GLU A 278 -2.81 -34.49 22.59
C GLU A 278 -2.92 -33.00 23.01
N LEU A 279 -3.93 -32.64 23.79
CA LEU A 279 -4.06 -31.29 24.36
C LEU A 279 -2.94 -30.94 25.35
N ALA A 280 -2.48 -31.89 26.17
CA ALA A 280 -1.37 -31.67 27.10
C ALA A 280 -0.06 -31.41 26.37
N GLU A 281 0.23 -32.17 25.31
CA GLU A 281 1.42 -32.00 24.47
C GLU A 281 1.43 -30.62 23.79
N LEU A 282 0.27 -30.13 23.34
CA LEU A 282 0.12 -28.76 22.82
C LEU A 282 0.40 -27.70 23.90
N VAL A 283 -0.21 -27.82 25.08
CA VAL A 283 -0.02 -26.84 26.18
C VAL A 283 1.41 -26.84 26.72
N GLU A 284 2.02 -28.00 26.93
CA GLU A 284 3.42 -28.09 27.38
C GLU A 284 4.41 -27.66 26.28
N GLY A 285 4.07 -27.88 25.01
CA GLY A 285 4.79 -27.33 23.86
C GLY A 285 4.76 -25.80 23.84
N GLU A 286 3.61 -25.18 24.11
CA GLU A 286 3.48 -23.72 24.18
C GLU A 286 4.10 -23.11 25.43
N GLN A 287 4.02 -23.75 26.59
CA GLN A 287 4.74 -23.30 27.79
C GLN A 287 6.27 -23.32 27.62
N ARG A 288 6.79 -24.10 26.67
CA ARG A 288 8.21 -24.11 26.28
C ARG A 288 8.56 -23.14 25.16
N ARG A 289 7.59 -22.52 24.47
CA ARG A 289 7.87 -21.57 23.38
C ARG A 289 8.36 -20.24 23.93
N THR A 290 9.48 -19.76 23.39
CA THR A 290 9.94 -18.39 23.57
C THR A 290 8.87 -17.41 23.06
N ARG A 291 8.64 -16.32 23.81
CA ARG A 291 7.71 -15.26 23.39
C ARG A 291 8.12 -14.75 22.00
N THR A 292 7.17 -14.79 21.07
CA THR A 292 7.37 -14.37 19.69
C THR A 292 6.65 -13.05 19.45
N TYR A 293 7.25 -12.18 18.66
CA TYR A 293 6.78 -10.84 18.36
C TYR A 293 6.78 -10.62 16.84
N LEU A 294 5.99 -9.67 16.37
CA LEU A 294 6.14 -9.10 15.04
C LEU A 294 7.27 -8.07 15.05
N SER A 295 8.10 -8.08 14.00
CA SER A 295 9.32 -7.28 13.95
C SER A 295 9.05 -5.81 13.60
N ALA A 296 9.56 -4.91 14.44
CA ALA A 296 9.61 -3.47 14.16
C ALA A 296 10.73 -3.09 13.17
N SER A 297 11.84 -3.86 13.13
CA SER A 297 12.93 -3.64 12.17
C SER A 297 13.67 -4.94 11.82
N GLY A 298 14.00 -5.09 10.54
CA GLY A 298 14.84 -6.17 10.03
C GLY A 298 16.35 -5.86 10.07
N ARG A 299 16.77 -4.64 10.45
CA ARG A 299 18.17 -4.20 10.33
C ARG A 299 19.19 -5.12 11.00
N LEU A 300 18.91 -5.63 12.21
CA LEU A 300 19.82 -6.58 12.88
C LEU A 300 20.11 -7.84 12.03
N HIS A 301 19.12 -8.30 11.25
CA HIS A 301 19.26 -9.45 10.34
C HIS A 301 19.91 -9.06 9.01
N LEU A 302 19.70 -7.82 8.55
CA LEU A 302 20.41 -7.26 7.39
C LEU A 302 21.90 -7.09 7.67
N GLU A 303 22.32 -6.62 8.85
CA GLU A 303 23.75 -6.50 9.20
C GLU A 303 24.52 -7.81 9.05
N SER A 304 23.89 -8.94 9.40
CA SER A 304 24.46 -10.29 9.20
C SER A 304 24.71 -10.58 7.71
N HIS A 305 23.77 -10.19 6.84
CA HIS A 305 23.90 -10.35 5.39
C HIS A 305 24.87 -9.32 4.78
N ALA A 306 24.86 -8.06 5.22
CA ALA A 306 25.78 -7.01 4.79
C ALA A 306 27.23 -7.44 5.03
N SER A 307 27.51 -8.00 6.21
CA SER A 307 28.83 -8.51 6.60
C SER A 307 29.38 -9.59 5.66
N ALA A 308 28.54 -10.26 4.87
CA ALA A 308 28.92 -11.29 3.90
C ALA A 308 28.76 -10.86 2.43
N LEU A 309 27.82 -9.95 2.13
CA LEU A 309 27.38 -9.60 0.78
C LEU A 309 27.67 -8.13 0.38
N GLY A 310 28.17 -7.32 1.30
CA GLY A 310 28.41 -5.89 1.07
C GLY A 310 27.13 -5.06 1.23
N ASN A 311 26.43 -4.86 0.12
CA ASN A 311 25.28 -3.97 0.02
C ASN A 311 23.98 -4.79 0.03
N VAL A 312 23.13 -4.62 1.04
CA VAL A 312 21.86 -5.34 1.14
C VAL A 312 20.69 -4.43 1.45
N CYS A 313 19.50 -4.84 1.02
CA CYS A 313 18.26 -4.16 1.35
C CYS A 313 17.13 -5.14 1.68
N SER A 314 16.15 -4.72 2.47
CA SER A 314 14.87 -5.40 2.64
C SER A 314 13.75 -4.44 2.30
N PHE A 315 12.68 -4.96 1.69
CA PHE A 315 11.44 -4.23 1.50
C PHE A 315 10.29 -5.13 1.95
N GLY A 316 9.61 -4.76 3.03
CA GLY A 316 8.56 -5.58 3.62
C GLY A 316 7.81 -4.89 4.75
N PRO A 317 6.81 -5.57 5.34
CA PRO A 317 6.05 -5.04 6.45
C PRO A 317 6.87 -5.02 7.75
N ARG A 318 6.65 -3.99 8.55
CA ARG A 318 7.13 -3.82 9.93
C ARG A 318 5.94 -3.44 10.82
N PHE A 319 6.07 -3.77 12.10
CA PHE A 319 4.95 -3.75 13.04
C PHE A 319 5.35 -3.08 14.35
N GLN A 320 4.48 -2.17 14.82
CA GLN A 320 4.64 -1.47 16.08
C GLN A 320 3.26 -1.19 16.69
N ALA A 321 3.18 -0.96 18.00
CA ALA A 321 2.01 -0.29 18.56
C ALA A 321 1.98 1.18 18.10
N CYS A 322 0.82 1.64 17.63
CA CYS A 322 0.57 3.03 17.28
C CYS A 322 -0.65 3.55 18.05
N SER A 323 -0.71 4.85 18.39
CA SER A 323 -1.95 5.41 18.93
C SER A 323 -3.03 5.54 17.84
N PRO A 324 -4.34 5.41 18.15
CA PRO A 324 -5.41 5.55 17.16
C PRO A 324 -5.55 6.97 16.58
N GLU A 325 -5.01 7.99 17.26
CA GLU A 325 -4.95 9.37 16.82
C GLU A 325 -3.86 9.63 15.77
N SER A 326 -2.84 8.76 15.66
CA SER A 326 -1.73 8.94 14.73
C SER A 326 -2.22 8.99 13.28
N ARG A 327 -1.69 9.97 12.52
CA ARG A 327 -1.97 10.17 11.09
C ARG A 327 -0.77 9.85 10.19
N ARG A 328 0.39 9.55 10.78
CA ARG A 328 1.67 9.32 10.07
C ARG A 328 2.17 7.87 10.21
N VAL A 329 1.73 7.17 11.27
CA VAL A 329 2.18 5.82 11.66
C VAL A 329 0.98 4.87 11.79
N LEU A 330 1.15 3.61 11.39
CA LEU A 330 0.16 2.52 11.50
C LEU A 330 0.75 1.34 12.27
N ALA A 331 -0.12 0.40 12.67
CA ALA A 331 0.31 -0.83 13.34
C ALA A 331 1.01 -1.84 12.40
N GLU A 332 0.74 -1.72 11.10
CA GLU A 332 1.41 -2.42 10.00
C GLU A 332 1.81 -1.35 8.97
N MET A 333 3.11 -1.23 8.71
CA MET A 333 3.66 -0.30 7.70
C MET A 333 4.68 -1.00 6.82
N TRP A 334 4.74 -0.59 5.56
CA TRP A 334 5.81 -0.98 4.66
C TRP A 334 7.04 -0.11 4.91
N MET A 335 8.18 -0.76 5.08
CA MET A 335 9.49 -0.14 5.24
C MET A 335 10.45 -0.66 4.17
N VAL A 336 11.31 0.24 3.69
CA VAL A 336 12.57 -0.13 3.03
C VAL A 336 13.66 -0.02 4.09
N GLU A 337 14.53 -1.00 4.17
CA GLU A 337 15.68 -0.98 5.07
C GLU A 337 16.93 -1.31 4.26
N ILE A 338 17.98 -0.51 4.41
CA ILE A 338 19.25 -0.64 3.68
C ILE A 338 20.37 -0.78 4.69
N GLU A 339 21.34 -1.66 4.40
CA GLU A 339 22.51 -1.88 5.23
C GLU A 339 23.74 -2.10 4.34
N VAL A 340 24.84 -1.39 4.62
CA VAL A 340 26.06 -1.34 3.79
C VAL A 340 27.28 -1.66 4.65
N ALA A 341 27.97 -2.76 4.36
CA ALA A 341 29.25 -3.06 5.00
C ALA A 341 30.37 -2.12 4.52
N PHE A 342 31.37 -1.91 5.37
CA PHE A 342 32.50 -0.99 5.19
C PHE A 342 32.11 0.49 5.05
N SER A 343 30.93 0.88 5.54
CA SER A 343 30.42 2.26 5.50
C SER A 343 30.33 2.91 6.88
N GLU A 344 30.48 4.22 6.91
CA GLU A 344 30.31 5.07 8.09
C GLU A 344 29.01 5.91 8.02
N LEU A 345 28.74 6.68 9.07
CA LEU A 345 27.54 7.52 9.17
C LEU A 345 27.34 8.44 7.97
N GLU A 346 28.41 9.07 7.48
CA GLU A 346 28.37 10.02 6.37
C GLU A 346 27.99 9.33 5.04
N ASP A 347 28.52 8.14 4.78
CA ASP A 347 28.17 7.33 3.61
C ASP A 347 26.68 6.94 3.63
N SER A 348 26.17 6.56 4.81
CA SER A 348 24.76 6.23 4.98
C SER A 348 23.84 7.45 4.84
N MET A 349 24.28 8.64 5.27
CA MET A 349 23.55 9.89 5.04
C MET A 349 23.55 10.26 3.55
N GLN A 350 24.67 10.06 2.85
CA GLN A 350 24.77 10.29 1.41
C GLN A 350 23.87 9.32 0.63
N CYS A 351 23.92 8.03 0.93
CA CYS A 351 23.04 7.01 0.34
C CYS A 351 21.55 7.32 0.58
N ALA A 352 21.18 7.82 1.77
CA ALA A 352 19.82 8.24 2.07
C ALA A 352 19.34 9.43 1.22
N MET A 353 20.21 10.43 1.01
CA MET A 353 19.90 11.57 0.12
C MET A 353 19.74 11.13 -1.33
N ASP A 354 20.64 10.28 -1.83
CA ASP A 354 20.63 9.87 -3.24
C ASP A 354 19.49 8.89 -3.54
N PHE A 355 19.12 8.04 -2.57
CA PHE A 355 17.90 7.24 -2.63
C PHE A 355 16.64 8.12 -2.76
N LEU A 356 16.45 9.10 -1.86
CA LEU A 356 15.32 10.03 -1.91
C LEU A 356 15.28 10.84 -3.21
N LYS A 357 16.44 11.33 -3.68
CA LYS A 357 16.56 12.04 -4.96
C LYS A 357 16.18 11.15 -6.14
N SER A 358 16.66 9.91 -6.17
CA SER A 358 16.37 8.95 -7.24
C SER A 358 14.88 8.65 -7.33
N ILE A 359 14.25 8.27 -6.22
CA ILE A 359 12.83 7.92 -6.23
C ILE A 359 11.90 9.11 -6.56
N CYS A 360 12.28 10.33 -6.16
CA CYS A 360 11.56 11.54 -6.56
C CYS A 360 11.72 11.85 -8.06
N ARG A 361 12.92 11.75 -8.62
CA ARG A 361 13.14 11.92 -10.08
C ARG A 361 12.37 10.88 -10.88
N TRP A 362 12.36 9.63 -10.41
CA TRP A 362 11.60 8.55 -11.03
C TRP A 362 10.10 8.87 -11.05
N ILE A 363 9.49 9.17 -9.90
CA ILE A 363 8.03 9.38 -9.82
C ILE A 363 7.57 10.59 -10.65
N MET A 364 8.36 11.66 -10.67
CA MET A 364 8.08 12.86 -11.48
C MET A 364 8.14 12.57 -12.99
N LYS A 365 8.87 11.52 -13.42
CA LYS A 365 8.91 11.06 -14.81
C LYS A 365 7.85 9.99 -15.12
N SER A 366 7.62 9.04 -14.21
CA SER A 366 6.74 7.88 -14.44
C SER A 366 5.25 8.15 -14.20
N SER A 367 4.92 9.12 -13.35
CA SER A 367 3.55 9.28 -12.81
C SER A 367 3.01 10.71 -12.97
N VAL A 368 3.44 11.40 -14.04
CA VAL A 368 3.11 12.80 -14.36
C VAL A 368 1.60 13.09 -14.29
N GLU A 369 0.75 12.23 -14.84
CA GLU A 369 -0.70 12.47 -14.87
C GLU A 369 -1.34 12.37 -13.49
N ASP A 370 -0.92 11.39 -12.70
CA ASP A 370 -1.39 11.21 -11.33
C ASP A 370 -0.91 12.36 -10.43
N LEU A 371 0.35 12.78 -10.54
CA LEU A 371 0.88 13.93 -9.81
C LEU A 371 0.13 15.22 -10.15
N LYS A 372 -0.14 15.50 -11.43
CA LYS A 372 -1.00 16.63 -11.87
C LYS A 372 -2.44 16.52 -11.35
N PHE A 373 -2.97 15.31 -11.22
CA PHE A 373 -4.28 15.10 -10.58
C PHE A 373 -4.23 15.45 -9.09
N MET A 374 -3.21 14.98 -8.36
CA MET A 374 -3.05 15.26 -6.92
C MET A 374 -2.82 16.76 -6.66
N GLU A 375 -1.98 17.41 -7.46
CA GLU A 375 -1.73 18.86 -7.45
C GLU A 375 -3.04 19.66 -7.58
N LYS A 376 -3.88 19.28 -8.55
CA LYS A 376 -5.15 19.95 -8.83
C LYS A 376 -6.27 19.66 -7.82
N ARG A 377 -6.20 18.54 -7.09
CA ARG A 377 -7.33 17.99 -6.31
C ARG A 377 -7.11 17.87 -4.81
N VAL A 378 -5.87 17.79 -4.37
CA VAL A 378 -5.51 17.49 -2.98
C VAL A 378 -4.57 18.57 -2.45
N ASP A 379 -3.43 18.82 -3.10
CA ASP A 379 -2.37 19.67 -2.55
C ASP A 379 -1.57 20.33 -3.68
N LYS A 380 -1.76 21.64 -3.86
CA LYS A 380 -1.16 22.43 -4.94
C LYS A 380 0.37 22.48 -4.93
N HIS A 381 1.01 22.10 -3.81
CA HIS A 381 2.46 22.15 -3.65
C HIS A 381 3.11 20.76 -3.68
N VAL A 382 2.36 19.72 -4.08
CA VAL A 382 2.87 18.35 -4.10
C VAL A 382 4.04 18.17 -5.09
N VAL A 383 3.97 18.81 -6.26
CA VAL A 383 5.04 18.76 -7.27
C VAL A 383 6.25 19.58 -6.80
N ASP A 384 6.03 20.82 -6.33
CA ASP A 384 7.07 21.69 -5.77
C ASP A 384 7.90 20.97 -4.69
N ARG A 385 7.23 20.25 -3.78
CA ARG A 385 7.87 19.49 -2.70
C ARG A 385 8.68 18.29 -3.20
N LEU A 386 8.17 17.54 -4.17
CA LEU A 386 8.92 16.44 -4.77
C LEU A 386 10.16 16.93 -5.52
N GLN A 387 10.04 18.08 -6.22
CA GLN A 387 11.17 18.70 -6.92
C GLN A 387 12.22 19.25 -5.93
N LEU A 388 11.79 19.82 -4.80
CA LEU A 388 12.68 20.25 -3.71
C LEU A 388 13.53 19.09 -3.16
N ILE A 389 12.99 17.87 -3.05
CA ILE A 389 13.80 16.68 -2.69
C ILE A 389 14.69 16.22 -3.84
N ALA A 390 14.18 16.21 -5.07
CA ALA A 390 14.87 15.68 -6.25
C ALA A 390 16.11 16.50 -6.68
N GLU A 391 16.05 17.82 -6.51
CA GLU A 391 17.02 18.79 -7.04
C GLU A 391 17.64 19.67 -5.96
N GLY A 392 16.96 19.85 -4.82
CA GLY A 392 17.41 20.75 -3.76
C GLY A 392 18.56 20.21 -2.89
N PRO A 393 19.26 21.11 -2.18
CA PRO A 393 20.21 20.74 -1.15
C PRO A 393 19.49 20.29 0.13
N PHE A 394 20.08 19.33 0.82
CA PHE A 394 19.70 18.97 2.18
C PHE A 394 20.56 19.78 3.14
N GLU A 395 19.98 20.32 4.21
CA GLU A 395 20.77 20.82 5.33
C GLU A 395 21.29 19.64 6.17
N LYS A 396 22.51 19.73 6.70
CA LYS A 396 23.05 18.77 7.68
C LYS A 396 23.42 19.52 8.95
N ILE A 397 22.82 19.15 10.08
CA ILE A 397 23.11 19.73 11.40
C ILE A 397 23.22 18.65 12.45
N THR A 398 24.04 18.87 13.47
CA THR A 398 24.03 18.01 14.66
C THR A 398 22.73 18.21 15.46
N TYR A 399 22.34 17.22 16.27
CA TYR A 399 21.25 17.37 17.25
C TYR A 399 21.49 18.57 18.17
N THR A 400 22.73 18.76 18.65
CA THR A 400 23.08 19.89 19.53
C THR A 400 22.86 21.24 18.83
N GLU A 401 23.14 21.35 17.54
CA GLU A 401 22.81 22.54 16.74
C GLU A 401 21.31 22.68 16.52
N ALA A 402 20.58 21.59 16.28
CA ALA A 402 19.12 21.60 16.16
C ALA A 402 18.45 22.16 17.42
N ILE A 403 18.84 21.71 18.61
CA ILE A 403 18.40 22.27 19.90
C ILE A 403 18.73 23.77 20.01
N LYS A 404 19.94 24.17 19.60
CA LYS A 404 20.39 25.57 19.65
C LYS A 404 19.56 26.48 18.74
N VAL A 405 19.24 26.07 17.52
CA VAL A 405 18.41 26.89 16.60
C VAL A 405 16.94 26.89 16.99
N LEU A 406 16.41 25.78 17.53
CA LEU A 406 15.05 25.71 18.06
C LEU A 406 14.87 26.67 19.25
N LYS A 407 15.80 26.67 20.23
CA LYS A 407 15.79 27.63 21.35
C LYS A 407 15.87 29.11 20.92
N GLN A 408 16.38 29.38 19.70
CA GLN A 408 16.44 30.73 19.11
C GLN A 408 15.17 31.08 18.32
N ALA A 409 14.36 30.10 17.91
CA ALA A 409 13.07 30.33 17.28
C ALA A 409 12.10 31.00 18.26
N LYS A 410 11.15 31.80 17.74
CA LYS A 410 10.27 32.60 18.60
C LYS A 410 9.29 31.78 19.44
N ASN A 411 9.00 30.55 19.01
CA ASN A 411 7.90 29.73 19.56
C ASN A 411 8.39 28.56 20.45
N GLU A 412 9.63 28.07 20.29
CA GLU A 412 10.09 26.79 20.87
C GLU A 412 11.22 26.95 21.91
N ARG A 413 10.94 27.70 22.99
CA ARG A 413 11.93 27.98 24.06
C ARG A 413 12.05 26.89 25.13
N THR A 414 11.26 25.82 25.03
CA THR A 414 11.07 24.83 26.10
C THR A 414 11.74 23.47 25.87
N ILE A 415 12.34 23.24 24.70
CA ILE A 415 13.06 22.00 24.43
C ILE A 415 14.41 21.98 25.14
N GLU A 416 14.74 20.88 25.82
CA GLU A 416 16.04 20.69 26.45
C GLU A 416 16.88 19.62 25.74
N TRP A 417 18.21 19.73 25.88
CA TRP A 417 19.13 18.75 25.31
C TRP A 417 18.92 17.38 25.99
N GLY A 418 18.82 16.32 25.20
CA GLY A 418 18.44 14.98 25.66
C GLY A 418 16.95 14.67 25.48
N ALA A 419 16.10 15.65 25.15
CA ALA A 419 14.70 15.40 24.80
C ALA A 419 14.54 14.98 23.33
N PRO A 420 13.59 14.09 22.98
CA PRO A 420 13.26 13.80 21.60
C PRO A 420 12.65 15.02 20.90
N LEU A 421 12.95 15.19 19.61
CA LEU A 421 12.25 16.18 18.78
C LEU A 421 10.79 15.72 18.58
N SER A 422 9.85 16.66 18.69
CA SER A 422 8.42 16.40 18.41
C SER A 422 8.06 16.81 16.97
N GLU A 423 6.85 16.48 16.51
CA GLU A 423 6.39 16.85 15.16
C GLU A 423 6.42 18.37 14.93
N GLU A 424 6.19 19.17 15.98
CA GLU A 424 6.25 20.64 15.95
C GLU A 424 7.70 21.13 15.80
N HIS A 425 8.63 20.59 16.60
CA HIS A 425 10.06 20.90 16.50
C HIS A 425 10.62 20.52 15.11
N GLU A 426 10.26 19.34 14.60
CA GLU A 426 10.61 18.91 13.25
C GLU A 426 10.07 19.87 12.17
N ALA A 427 8.81 20.30 12.29
CA ALA A 427 8.18 21.25 11.37
C ALA A 427 8.86 22.63 11.39
N VAL A 428 9.17 23.19 12.57
CA VAL A 428 9.87 24.48 12.69
C VAL A 428 11.23 24.45 11.98
N LEU A 429 12.00 23.36 12.11
CA LEU A 429 13.27 23.18 11.40
C LEU A 429 13.09 23.26 9.88
N VAL A 430 12.20 22.44 9.30
CA VAL A 430 12.10 22.27 7.84
C VAL A 430 11.19 23.28 7.14
N GLU A 431 10.22 23.90 7.83
CA GLU A 431 9.23 24.83 7.25
C GLU A 431 9.49 26.30 7.58
N GLU A 432 10.00 26.61 8.79
CA GLU A 432 10.27 27.99 9.20
C GLU A 432 11.74 28.39 9.04
N ILE A 433 12.67 27.57 9.57
CA ILE A 433 14.10 27.91 9.66
C ILE A 433 14.81 27.65 8.32
N TYR A 434 14.90 26.38 7.90
CA TYR A 434 15.75 25.98 6.76
C TYR A 434 15.02 25.97 5.42
N LYS A 435 13.70 25.73 5.41
CA LYS A 435 12.84 25.70 4.20
C LYS A 435 13.27 24.68 3.13
N LYS A 436 13.89 23.60 3.59
CA LYS A 436 14.43 22.48 2.81
C LYS A 436 14.48 21.22 3.70
N PRO A 437 14.68 20.01 3.14
CA PRO A 437 14.96 18.82 3.93
C PRO A 437 16.17 19.02 4.86
N VAL A 438 16.07 18.53 6.09
CA VAL A 438 17.12 18.64 7.11
C VAL A 438 17.50 17.23 7.57
N ILE A 439 18.80 16.97 7.65
CA ILE A 439 19.37 15.77 8.28
C ILE A 439 19.90 16.19 9.65
N VAL A 440 19.30 15.64 10.71
CA VAL A 440 19.76 15.83 12.08
C VAL A 440 20.56 14.59 12.49
N TYR A 441 21.85 14.75 12.81
CA TYR A 441 22.75 13.64 13.14
C TYR A 441 23.44 13.81 14.50
N ASN A 442 24.12 12.76 14.98
CA ASN A 442 24.74 12.70 16.32
C ASN A 442 23.74 12.96 17.46
N HIS A 443 22.72 12.10 17.55
CA HIS A 443 21.68 12.16 18.58
C HIS A 443 22.19 11.65 19.94
N PRO A 444 21.60 12.08 21.07
CA PRO A 444 21.87 11.52 22.40
C PRO A 444 21.72 10.00 22.43
N LYS A 445 22.65 9.30 23.10
CA LYS A 445 22.70 7.82 23.16
C LYS A 445 21.41 7.20 23.74
N GLU A 446 20.70 7.93 24.57
CA GLU A 446 19.47 7.54 25.26
C GLU A 446 18.24 7.51 24.34
N LEU A 447 18.27 8.26 23.24
CA LEU A 447 17.14 8.40 22.31
C LEU A 447 17.18 7.43 21.12
N LYS A 448 18.21 6.56 21.04
CA LYS A 448 18.46 5.71 19.88
C LYS A 448 18.71 4.25 20.28
N PRO A 449 18.48 3.29 19.36
CA PRO A 449 18.60 1.86 19.65
C PRO A 449 19.98 1.45 20.18
N PHE A 450 19.99 0.38 20.98
CA PHE A 450 21.18 -0.15 21.66
C PHE A 450 22.37 -0.49 20.74
N ASN A 451 22.11 -0.71 19.45
CA ASN A 451 23.11 -1.08 18.45
C ASN A 451 23.68 0.12 17.68
N ALA A 452 23.20 1.35 17.88
CA ALA A 452 23.83 2.54 17.29
C ALA A 452 25.22 2.77 17.91
N ARG A 453 26.24 3.02 17.08
CA ARG A 453 27.62 3.25 17.53
C ARG A 453 27.69 4.45 18.47
N CYS A 454 28.23 4.27 19.65
CA CYS A 454 28.46 5.37 20.59
C CYS A 454 29.61 6.26 20.06
N ASN A 455 29.40 7.58 20.03
CA ASN A 455 30.46 8.51 19.66
C ASN A 455 31.50 8.61 20.76
N ASP A 456 32.68 9.14 20.42
CA ASP A 456 33.82 9.16 21.32
C ASP A 456 33.68 10.21 22.44
N ASP A 457 32.60 11.00 22.42
CA ASP A 457 32.15 11.87 23.53
C ASP A 457 31.45 11.08 24.67
N GLY A 458 30.98 9.86 24.41
CA GLY A 458 30.23 9.03 25.37
C GLY A 458 28.75 9.44 25.58
N GLU A 459 28.32 10.57 25.03
CA GLU A 459 26.99 11.17 25.22
C GLU A 459 26.11 11.04 23.97
N THR A 460 26.70 11.08 22.77
CA THR A 460 25.97 10.94 21.50
C THR A 460 26.24 9.59 20.84
N CYS A 461 25.46 9.30 19.80
CA CYS A 461 25.62 8.13 18.96
C CYS A 461 25.54 8.50 17.47
N ALA A 462 26.24 7.74 16.64
CA ALA A 462 26.28 7.88 15.19
C ALA A 462 24.94 7.41 14.57
N ALA A 463 23.92 8.24 14.75
CA ALA A 463 22.58 8.10 14.21
C ALA A 463 22.15 9.39 13.51
N PHE A 464 21.26 9.28 12.53
CA PHE A 464 20.67 10.41 11.81
C PHE A 464 19.19 10.19 11.54
N ASP A 465 18.44 11.30 11.49
CA ASP A 465 17.06 11.33 11.00
C ASP A 465 17.00 12.32 9.82
N VAL A 466 16.31 11.93 8.73
CA VAL A 466 16.04 12.80 7.59
C VAL A 466 14.60 13.30 7.70
N ILE A 467 14.47 14.61 7.93
CA ILE A 467 13.23 15.32 8.15
C ILE A 467 12.84 16.06 6.87
N VAL A 468 11.59 15.92 6.44
CA VAL A 468 11.03 16.65 5.30
C VAL A 468 9.77 17.45 5.71
N PRO A 469 9.44 18.55 5.01
CA PRO A 469 8.19 19.29 5.25
C PRO A 469 6.95 18.42 5.24
N LYS A 470 5.87 18.88 5.89
CA LYS A 470 4.55 18.24 6.00
C LYS A 470 4.50 16.91 6.77
N VAL A 471 5.45 15.99 6.60
CA VAL A 471 5.41 14.66 7.23
C VAL A 471 6.50 14.41 8.28
N GLY A 472 7.51 15.27 8.40
CA GLY A 472 8.55 15.13 9.43
C GLY A 472 9.59 14.06 9.04
N THR A 473 10.09 13.31 10.01
CA THR A 473 11.08 12.24 9.78
C THR A 473 10.55 11.14 8.84
N VAL A 474 11.27 10.91 7.73
CA VAL A 474 10.99 9.86 6.73
C VAL A 474 12.08 8.80 6.61
N ILE A 475 13.30 9.08 7.07
CA ILE A 475 14.39 8.10 7.20
C ILE A 475 14.97 8.20 8.60
N ARG A 476 15.20 7.05 9.24
CA ARG A 476 16.00 6.91 10.46
C ARG A 476 17.16 5.97 10.18
N GLY A 477 18.39 6.40 10.44
CA GLY A 477 19.59 5.61 10.16
C GLY A 477 20.64 5.70 11.25
N SER A 478 21.59 4.78 11.19
CA SER A 478 22.72 4.71 12.12
C SER A 478 23.86 3.88 11.57
N GLN A 479 25.08 4.27 11.96
CA GLN A 479 26.21 3.35 11.99
C GLN A 479 26.03 2.40 13.17
N SER A 480 26.17 1.10 12.93
CA SER A 480 26.04 0.08 13.96
C SER A 480 27.34 -0.13 14.73
N GLU A 481 27.23 -0.37 16.04
CA GLU A 481 28.37 -0.48 16.96
C GLU A 481 29.21 -1.72 16.64
N GLU A 482 30.43 -1.49 16.12
CA GLU A 482 31.38 -2.53 15.74
C GLU A 482 32.15 -3.09 16.95
N ARG A 483 32.27 -2.32 18.04
CA ARG A 483 33.12 -2.67 19.19
C ARG A 483 32.35 -3.57 20.17
N LEU A 484 32.67 -4.87 20.18
CA LEU A 484 32.03 -5.90 21.02
C LEU A 484 31.81 -5.47 22.48
N ASN A 485 32.81 -4.83 23.10
CA ASN A 485 32.74 -4.38 24.49
C ASN A 485 31.72 -3.26 24.71
N MET A 486 31.61 -2.32 23.76
CA MET A 486 30.64 -1.21 23.83
C MET A 486 29.22 -1.75 23.64
N LEU A 487 29.00 -2.59 22.63
CA LEU A 487 27.72 -3.21 22.35
C LEU A 487 27.24 -4.12 23.51
N SER A 488 28.10 -4.99 24.02
CA SER A 488 27.78 -5.83 25.18
C SER A 488 27.61 -5.02 26.48
N GLY A 489 28.24 -3.85 26.57
CA GLY A 489 27.99 -2.87 27.63
C GLY A 489 26.59 -2.29 27.54
N ARG A 490 26.19 -1.78 26.36
CA ARG A 490 24.89 -1.16 26.13
C ARG A 490 23.71 -2.12 26.32
N ILE A 491 23.85 -3.37 25.88
CA ILE A 491 22.88 -4.46 26.18
C ILE A 491 22.67 -4.62 27.69
N LYS A 492 23.75 -4.56 28.48
CA LYS A 492 23.69 -4.66 29.95
C LYS A 492 23.11 -3.40 30.59
N GLU A 493 23.47 -2.21 30.11
CA GLU A 493 22.91 -0.92 30.58
C GLU A 493 21.39 -0.89 30.48
N LEU A 494 20.84 -1.41 29.38
CA LEU A 494 19.40 -1.42 29.09
C LEU A 494 18.66 -2.64 29.66
N GLY A 495 19.34 -3.51 30.42
CA GLY A 495 18.74 -4.70 31.03
C GLY A 495 18.28 -5.78 30.03
N LEU A 496 18.77 -5.75 28.79
CA LEU A 496 18.38 -6.69 27.73
C LEU A 496 18.97 -8.09 27.99
N GLU A 497 18.20 -9.15 27.68
CA GLU A 497 18.67 -10.53 27.88
C GLU A 497 19.76 -10.88 26.86
N LYS A 498 21.02 -10.74 27.26
CA LYS A 498 22.20 -11.01 26.40
C LYS A 498 22.09 -12.28 25.55
N LYS A 499 21.54 -13.37 26.10
CA LYS A 499 21.37 -14.65 25.39
C LYS A 499 20.57 -14.52 24.10
N GLN A 500 19.61 -13.61 24.02
CA GLN A 500 18.81 -13.35 22.80
C GLN A 500 19.65 -12.70 21.68
N TYR A 501 20.68 -11.93 22.06
CA TYR A 501 21.54 -11.17 21.16
C TYR A 501 22.91 -11.84 20.91
N GLU A 502 23.12 -13.06 21.40
CA GLU A 502 24.44 -13.71 21.32
C GLU A 502 24.89 -13.91 19.86
N TRP A 503 23.97 -14.27 18.96
CA TRP A 503 24.20 -14.36 17.50
C TRP A 503 24.58 -13.02 16.85
N TYR A 504 24.08 -11.91 17.41
CA TYR A 504 24.36 -10.56 16.92
C TYR A 504 25.70 -10.04 17.46
N LEU A 505 26.09 -10.48 18.66
CA LEU A 505 27.44 -10.30 19.21
C LEU A 505 28.49 -11.13 18.45
N ASP A 506 28.14 -12.30 17.90
CA ASP A 506 29.04 -13.11 17.07
C ASP A 506 29.50 -12.37 15.81
N LEU A 507 28.66 -11.50 15.22
CA LEU A 507 29.05 -10.62 14.11
C LEU A 507 30.23 -9.69 14.47
N ARG A 508 30.40 -9.38 15.76
CA ARG A 508 31.51 -8.56 16.28
C ARG A 508 32.71 -9.39 16.75
N ARG A 509 32.60 -10.73 16.77
CA ARG A 509 33.69 -11.67 17.11
C ARG A 509 34.39 -12.23 15.88
N HIS A 510 33.64 -12.45 14.80
CA HIS A 510 34.09 -13.19 13.63
C HIS A 510 34.22 -12.29 12.39
N GLY A 511 35.13 -11.31 12.48
CA GLY A 511 35.39 -10.35 11.40
C GLY A 511 34.49 -9.11 11.46
N ALA A 512 34.54 -8.38 12.58
CA ALA A 512 33.79 -7.14 12.74
C ALA A 512 34.13 -6.13 11.64
N VAL A 513 33.10 -5.62 10.95
CA VAL A 513 33.19 -4.54 9.97
C VAL A 513 32.42 -3.33 10.47
N LYS A 514 32.83 -2.13 10.05
CA LYS A 514 31.95 -0.95 10.16
C LYS A 514 30.78 -1.18 9.21
N CYS A 515 29.58 -0.91 9.69
CA CYS A 515 28.35 -1.13 8.96
C CYS A 515 27.41 0.03 9.27
N SER A 516 26.82 0.62 8.24
CA SER A 516 25.86 1.71 8.39
C SER A 516 24.68 1.50 7.46
N GLY A 517 23.53 2.00 7.88
CA GLY A 517 22.27 1.73 7.22
C GLY A 517 21.12 2.56 7.76
N PHE A 518 19.96 2.40 7.13
CA PHE A 518 18.77 3.17 7.46
C PHE A 518 17.47 2.48 7.10
N SER A 519 16.40 2.87 7.81
CA SER A 519 15.02 2.48 7.55
C SER A 519 14.25 3.69 7.01
N PHE A 520 13.63 3.52 5.84
CA PHE A 520 12.79 4.51 5.16
C PHE A 520 11.30 4.16 5.32
N ALA A 521 10.54 5.13 5.82
CA ALA A 521 9.10 5.04 6.06
C ALA A 521 8.31 5.20 4.76
N PHE A 522 8.25 4.11 3.97
CA PHE A 522 7.66 4.11 2.63
C PHE A 522 6.21 4.61 2.62
N ASP A 523 5.36 4.17 3.55
CA ASP A 523 3.96 4.61 3.63
C ASP A 523 3.82 6.10 3.97
N THR A 524 4.66 6.60 4.87
CA THR A 524 4.74 8.03 5.23
C THR A 524 5.28 8.88 4.08
N PHE A 525 6.16 8.34 3.24
CA PHE A 525 6.64 9.03 2.05
C PHE A 525 5.60 9.05 0.92
N VAL A 526 4.80 7.99 0.75
CA VAL A 526 3.65 8.01 -0.15
C VAL A 526 2.63 9.06 0.31
N LEU A 527 2.39 9.19 1.63
CA LEU A 527 1.59 10.28 2.21
C LEU A 527 2.13 11.68 1.83
N TYR A 528 3.44 11.91 1.97
CA TYR A 528 4.11 13.16 1.56
C TYR A 528 3.93 13.48 0.07
N ALA A 529 4.24 12.50 -0.78
CA ALA A 529 4.26 12.59 -2.23
C ALA A 529 2.88 12.64 -2.88
N THR A 530 1.82 12.35 -2.12
CA THR A 530 0.42 12.47 -2.55
C THR A 530 -0.27 13.70 -1.98
N GLY A 531 0.35 14.37 -1.00
CA GLY A 531 -0.21 15.54 -0.33
C GLY A 531 -1.43 15.23 0.55
N LEU A 532 -1.70 13.96 0.84
CA LEU A 532 -2.74 13.55 1.76
C LEU A 532 -2.41 14.00 3.20
N ASN A 533 -3.39 13.86 4.11
CA ASN A 533 -3.26 14.27 5.52
C ASN A 533 -3.26 13.09 6.51
N ASP A 534 -3.37 11.85 5.99
CA ASP A 534 -3.54 10.63 6.79
C ASP A 534 -3.00 9.41 6.03
N VAL A 535 -2.05 8.69 6.64
CA VAL A 535 -1.39 7.50 6.07
C VAL A 535 -2.37 6.35 5.79
N ARG A 536 -3.55 6.34 6.42
CA ARG A 536 -4.63 5.38 6.15
C ARG A 536 -5.16 5.48 4.70
N ASP A 537 -4.97 6.62 4.05
CA ASP A 537 -5.38 6.85 2.67
C ASP A 537 -4.22 6.61 1.66
N ALA A 538 -2.97 6.55 2.14
CA ALA A 538 -1.78 6.17 1.37
C ALA A 538 -1.56 4.64 1.28
N THR A 539 -2.19 3.88 2.18
CA THR A 539 -2.02 2.42 2.36
C THR A 539 -3.25 1.66 1.83
N PRO A 540 -3.12 0.54 1.08
CA PRO A 540 -4.26 -0.16 0.47
C PRO A 540 -5.34 -0.62 1.46
N PHE A 541 -4.93 -1.29 2.55
CA PHE A 541 -5.79 -1.83 3.61
C PHE A 541 -5.14 -1.52 4.98
N PRO A 542 -5.35 -0.31 5.53
CA PRO A 542 -4.63 0.13 6.72
C PRO A 542 -5.05 -0.64 7.97
N ARG A 543 -4.09 -1.02 8.81
CA ARG A 543 -4.34 -1.58 10.14
C ARG A 543 -4.29 -0.47 11.19
N SER A 544 -5.44 -0.16 11.78
CA SER A 544 -5.58 0.76 12.91
C SER A 544 -6.25 0.09 14.10
N ILE A 545 -5.92 0.54 15.31
CA ILE A 545 -6.52 0.02 16.55
C ILE A 545 -8.06 0.08 16.47
N GLY A 546 -8.72 -1.02 16.84
CA GLY A 546 -10.17 -1.17 16.80
C GLY A 546 -10.76 -1.48 15.42
N GLN A 547 -9.99 -1.37 14.33
CA GLN A 547 -10.46 -1.59 12.95
C GLN A 547 -9.45 -2.41 12.12
N PRO A 548 -9.30 -3.72 12.37
CA PRO A 548 -8.36 -4.56 11.62
C PRO A 548 -8.84 -4.94 10.21
N ASN A 549 -10.15 -4.90 9.95
CA ASN A 549 -10.82 -5.49 8.77
C ASN A 549 -11.28 -4.48 7.70
N ASN A 550 -10.78 -3.24 7.73
CA ASN A 550 -11.15 -2.17 6.78
C ASN A 550 -10.82 -2.55 5.32
#